data_AF-A0A8S3PPA7-F1
#
_entry.id   AF-A0A8S3PPA7-F1
#
_cell.length_a   1.000
_cell.length_b   1.000
_cell.length_c   1.000
_cell.angle_alpha   90.00
_cell.angle_beta   90.00
_cell.angle_gamma   90.00
#
_symmetry.space_group_name_H-M   'P 1'
#
loop_
_entity.id
_entity.type
_entity.pdbx_description
1 polymer ?
#
loop_
_entity_poly.entity_id
_entity_poly.type
_entity_poly.pdbx_seq_one_letter_code
_entity_poly.pdbx_strand_id
1 'polypeptide(L)'
;MQESFLSRCRHCKTGCKTPICKQHGEKYTYYCNTCTSLTCNICLPTTHNKHDFCLIDAAASKARSVLDKDVLAAEDSIGRAKDKVNSSRLALANFEDEAEKVKKDIVERVVVIVNAINDTKDDYLKSIEEHRFKESQKFKQEIMVRQKVTENDRKALNKVKSSIAGENNVMILVSFSDMTKTLKTISRASLQTTIPQRIQFYPVLTKPEAEKLIGNMNITKPNIVNIGADIVSFIKPDTTIKAGDRVR
;
A
#
# COMPACT_ATOMS: atom_id res chain seq x y z
N MET A 1 20.56 -69.56 36.16
CA MET A 1 19.27 -69.15 36.73
C MET A 1 18.56 -68.33 35.65
N GLN A 2 17.65 -68.95 34.91
CA GLN A 2 16.98 -68.35 33.74
C GLN A 2 15.73 -67.61 34.22
N GLU A 3 15.71 -66.28 34.11
CA GLU A 3 14.49 -65.50 34.30
C GLU A 3 13.68 -65.48 33.00
N SER A 4 12.48 -66.09 33.07
CA SER A 4 11.49 -66.09 32.01
C SER A 4 10.88 -64.70 31.83
N PHE A 5 11.29 -63.99 30.79
CA PHE A 5 10.66 -62.74 30.33
C PHE A 5 9.29 -63.02 29.68
N LEU A 6 8.28 -63.33 30.50
CA LEU A 6 6.88 -63.18 30.08
C LEU A 6 6.52 -61.69 30.13
N SER A 7 6.65 -61.04 28.97
CA SER A 7 6.23 -59.67 28.69
C SER A 7 4.80 -59.40 29.19
N ARG A 8 4.68 -58.65 30.30
CA ARG A 8 3.40 -58.13 30.82
C ARG A 8 2.84 -57.06 29.86
N CYS A 9 1.69 -57.35 29.27
CA CYS A 9 0.87 -56.38 28.55
C CYS A 9 0.41 -55.26 29.51
N ARG A 10 0.80 -54.00 29.28
CA ARG A 10 0.44 -52.85 30.14
C ARG A 10 -1.03 -52.43 30.07
N HIS A 11 -1.81 -52.98 29.13
CA HIS A 11 -3.18 -52.52 28.83
C HIS A 11 -4.30 -53.46 29.29
N CYS A 12 -4.00 -54.58 29.94
CA CYS A 12 -5.04 -55.57 30.27
C CYS A 12 -5.10 -55.83 31.79
N LYS A 13 -6.11 -55.27 32.47
CA LYS A 13 -6.39 -55.54 33.90
C LYS A 13 -7.04 -56.93 34.13
N THR A 14 -7.28 -57.71 33.08
CA THR A 14 -7.88 -59.07 33.16
C THR A 14 -7.18 -60.01 32.17
N GLY A 15 -6.23 -60.82 32.67
CA GLY A 15 -5.57 -61.95 31.99
C GLY A 15 -5.72 -62.02 30.46
N CYS A 16 -4.80 -61.39 29.72
CA CYS A 16 -4.80 -61.36 28.26
C CYS A 16 -4.63 -62.80 27.73
N LYS A 17 -5.73 -63.45 27.32
CA LYS A 17 -5.70 -64.78 26.72
C LYS A 17 -4.98 -64.68 25.37
N THR A 18 -3.92 -65.47 25.19
CA THR A 18 -3.26 -65.59 23.88
C THR A 18 -4.27 -66.12 22.87
N PRO A 19 -4.41 -65.52 21.67
CA PRO A 19 -5.34 -66.00 20.67
C PRO A 19 -4.98 -67.45 20.27
N ILE A 20 -6.01 -68.27 20.09
CA ILE A 20 -5.90 -69.68 19.68
C ILE A 20 -6.57 -69.87 18.32
N CYS A 21 -6.20 -70.95 17.63
CA CYS A 21 -6.78 -71.36 16.37
C CYS A 21 -8.27 -71.61 16.53
N LYS A 22 -9.08 -70.87 15.77
CA LYS A 22 -10.54 -71.00 15.79
C LYS A 22 -11.03 -72.38 15.33
N GLN A 23 -10.28 -73.06 14.46
CA GLN A 23 -10.66 -74.36 13.91
C GLN A 23 -10.28 -75.52 14.81
N HIS A 24 -9.15 -75.41 15.53
CA HIS A 24 -8.54 -76.53 16.22
C HIS A 24 -8.39 -76.34 17.72
N GLY A 25 -8.67 -75.15 18.26
CA GLY A 25 -8.44 -74.81 19.67
C GLY A 25 -6.95 -74.70 20.06
N GLU A 26 -6.04 -74.99 19.13
CA GLU A 26 -4.59 -75.01 19.36
C GLU A 26 -3.93 -73.63 19.35
N LYS A 27 -2.82 -73.49 20.06
CA LYS A 27 -2.01 -72.25 20.03
C LYS A 27 -1.44 -72.02 18.63
N TYR A 28 -1.36 -70.75 18.24
CA TYR A 28 -0.59 -70.35 17.07
C TYR A 28 0.91 -70.45 17.37
N THR A 29 1.65 -71.11 16.49
CA THR A 29 3.10 -71.36 16.61
C THR A 29 3.87 -70.87 15.39
N TYR A 30 3.19 -70.76 14.23
CA TYR A 30 3.77 -70.33 12.96
C TYR A 30 3.05 -69.10 12.39
N TYR A 31 3.76 -68.38 11.53
CA TYR A 31 3.21 -67.34 10.68
C TYR A 31 3.41 -67.76 9.22
N CYS A 32 2.32 -67.80 8.46
CA CYS A 32 2.31 -68.11 7.05
C CYS A 32 2.53 -66.82 6.26
N ASN A 33 3.71 -66.66 5.65
CA ASN A 33 4.07 -65.48 4.86
C ASN A 33 3.20 -65.37 3.61
N THR A 34 2.84 -66.49 2.97
CA THR A 34 1.97 -66.49 1.78
C THR A 34 0.55 -66.02 2.08
N CYS A 35 -0.01 -66.39 3.24
CA CYS A 35 -1.37 -65.99 3.64
C CYS A 35 -1.40 -64.74 4.52
N THR A 36 -0.23 -64.24 4.93
CA THR A 36 -0.07 -63.16 5.92
C THR A 36 -0.85 -63.39 7.22
N SER A 37 -0.88 -64.62 7.73
CA SER A 37 -1.75 -65.03 8.85
C SER A 37 -1.07 -65.97 9.85
N LEU A 38 -1.62 -66.04 11.07
CA LEU A 38 -1.17 -66.96 12.12
C LEU A 38 -1.66 -68.38 11.85
N THR A 39 -0.80 -69.38 12.10
CA THR A 39 -1.04 -70.79 11.80
C THR A 39 -0.68 -71.68 13.00
N CYS A 40 -1.55 -72.64 13.35
CA CYS A 40 -1.26 -73.64 14.39
C CYS A 40 -0.63 -74.91 13.79
N ASN A 41 -0.12 -75.80 14.64
CA ASN A 41 0.54 -77.05 14.24
C ASN A 41 -0.34 -77.98 13.37
N ILE A 42 -1.68 -77.88 13.45
CA ILE A 42 -2.61 -78.72 12.67
C ILE A 42 -2.93 -78.10 11.32
N CYS A 43 -3.17 -76.79 11.27
CA CYS A 43 -3.41 -76.06 10.02
C CYS A 43 -2.20 -76.10 9.08
N LEU A 44 -0.98 -76.15 9.63
CA LEU A 44 0.25 -76.08 8.86
C LEU A 44 0.37 -77.22 7.82
N PRO A 45 0.37 -78.51 8.18
CA PRO A 45 0.49 -79.61 7.23
C PRO A 45 -0.78 -79.88 6.40
N THR A 46 -1.94 -79.38 6.84
CA THR A 46 -3.23 -79.65 6.17
C THR A 46 -3.59 -78.57 5.15
N THR A 47 -3.60 -77.31 5.57
CA THR A 47 -4.04 -76.17 4.76
C THR A 47 -2.88 -75.36 4.18
N HIS A 48 -1.73 -75.34 4.86
CA HIS A 48 -0.59 -74.47 4.50
C HIS A 48 0.69 -75.25 4.10
N ASN A 49 0.56 -76.54 3.74
CA ASN A 49 1.67 -77.48 3.51
C ASN A 49 2.73 -76.96 2.53
N LYS A 50 2.30 -76.20 1.51
CA LYS A 50 3.17 -75.68 0.44
C LYS A 50 3.38 -74.17 0.51
N HIS A 51 2.94 -73.53 1.58
CA HIS A 51 3.12 -72.09 1.74
C HIS A 51 4.47 -71.79 2.40
N ASP A 52 4.98 -70.59 2.19
CA ASP A 52 6.13 -70.11 2.94
C ASP A 52 5.68 -69.77 4.37
N PHE A 53 6.39 -70.30 5.37
CA PHE A 53 6.08 -70.09 6.77
C PHE A 53 7.34 -69.99 7.62
N CYS A 54 7.21 -69.31 8.76
CA CYS A 54 8.27 -69.23 9.76
C CYS A 54 7.69 -69.29 11.17
N LEU A 55 8.56 -69.43 12.16
CA LEU A 55 8.16 -69.35 13.57
C LEU A 55 7.65 -67.93 13.88
N ILE A 56 6.63 -67.85 14.73
CA ILE A 56 6.02 -66.57 15.10
C ILE A 56 7.05 -65.59 15.67
N ASP A 57 8.00 -66.05 16.47
CA ASP A 57 9.01 -65.17 17.05
C ASP A 57 9.90 -64.51 15.98
N ALA A 58 10.23 -65.26 14.91
CA ALA A 58 10.98 -64.74 13.77
C ALA A 58 10.16 -63.73 12.96
N ALA A 59 8.89 -64.06 12.65
CA ALA A 59 7.97 -63.15 11.97
C ALA A 59 7.76 -61.86 12.78
N ALA A 60 7.53 -61.98 14.09
CA ALA A 60 7.32 -60.87 14.99
C ALA A 60 8.59 -59.99 15.12
N SER A 61 9.78 -60.59 15.14
CA SER A 61 11.04 -59.83 15.14
C SER A 61 11.21 -59.02 13.85
N LYS A 62 10.92 -59.62 12.70
CA LYS A 62 10.96 -58.92 11.41
C LYS A 62 9.93 -57.80 11.35
N ALA A 63 8.69 -58.07 11.76
CA ALA A 63 7.61 -57.08 11.79
C ALA A 63 7.95 -55.90 12.72
N ARG A 64 8.48 -56.16 13.92
CA ARG A 64 8.95 -55.10 14.83
C ARG A 64 10.00 -54.22 14.17
N SER A 65 11.02 -54.80 13.54
CA SER A 65 12.07 -54.00 12.89
C SER A 65 11.55 -53.11 11.75
N VAL A 66 10.54 -53.57 10.99
CA VAL A 66 9.90 -52.74 9.95
C VAL A 66 9.08 -51.62 10.60
N LEU A 67 8.23 -51.96 11.57
CA LEU A 67 7.41 -50.98 12.27
C LEU A 67 8.23 -49.92 13.00
N ASP A 68 9.35 -50.30 13.61
CA ASP A 68 10.25 -49.35 14.28
C ASP A 68 10.83 -48.34 13.28
N LYS A 69 11.19 -48.77 12.06
CA LYS A 69 11.64 -47.87 10.99
C LYS A 69 10.52 -46.95 10.51
N ASP A 70 9.32 -47.48 10.32
CA ASP A 70 8.17 -46.72 9.86
C ASP A 70 7.73 -45.68 10.91
N VAL A 71 7.80 -46.02 12.20
CA VAL A 71 7.54 -45.10 13.31
C VAL A 71 8.55 -43.96 13.30
N LEU A 72 9.86 -44.26 13.21
CA LEU A 72 10.89 -43.22 13.15
C LEU A 72 10.71 -42.29 11.95
N ALA A 73 10.37 -42.84 10.77
CA ALA A 73 10.10 -42.05 9.57
C ALA A 73 8.85 -41.15 9.74
N ALA A 74 7.80 -41.67 10.40
CA ALA A 74 6.60 -40.91 10.69
C ALA A 74 6.86 -39.77 11.69
N GLU A 75 7.62 -40.02 12.75
CA GLU A 75 8.02 -39.02 13.75
C GLU A 75 8.81 -37.87 13.11
N ASP A 76 9.79 -38.20 12.26
CA ASP A 76 10.60 -37.24 11.51
C ASP A 76 9.74 -36.43 10.52
N SER A 77 8.80 -37.08 9.83
CA SER A 77 7.84 -36.38 8.96
C SER A 77 6.92 -35.42 9.74
N ILE A 78 6.48 -35.81 10.94
CA ILE A 78 5.69 -34.94 11.82
C ILE A 78 6.53 -33.74 12.28
N GLY A 79 7.81 -33.96 12.60
CA GLY A 79 8.77 -32.89 12.93
C GLY A 79 8.85 -31.84 11.82
N ARG A 80 9.16 -32.27 10.59
CA ARG A 80 9.20 -31.36 9.43
C ARG A 80 7.89 -30.62 9.17
N ALA A 81 6.76 -31.30 9.34
CA ALA A 81 5.46 -30.66 9.17
C ALA A 81 5.22 -29.54 10.20
N LYS A 82 5.62 -29.75 11.46
CA LYS A 82 5.57 -28.72 12.50
C LYS A 82 6.45 -27.53 12.17
N ASP A 83 7.68 -27.77 11.70
CA ASP A 83 8.60 -26.71 11.30
C ASP A 83 8.01 -25.88 10.15
N LYS A 84 7.44 -26.54 9.15
CA LYS A 84 6.78 -25.86 8.02
C LYS A 84 5.59 -25.01 8.47
N VAL A 85 4.76 -25.51 9.40
CA VAL A 85 3.66 -24.73 9.98
C VAL A 85 4.19 -23.49 10.70
N ASN A 86 5.27 -23.61 11.48
CA ASN A 86 5.87 -22.48 12.18
C ASN A 86 6.47 -21.46 11.20
N SER A 87 7.20 -21.90 10.18
CA SER A 87 7.71 -21.02 9.13
C SER A 87 6.60 -20.30 8.38
N SER A 88 5.49 -20.99 8.05
CA SER A 88 4.34 -20.36 7.40
C SER A 88 3.66 -19.32 8.30
N ARG A 89 3.58 -19.55 9.62
CA ARG A 89 3.06 -18.56 10.57
C ARG A 89 3.92 -17.30 10.64
N LEU A 90 5.25 -17.46 10.69
CA LEU A 90 6.18 -16.33 10.66
C LEU A 90 6.08 -15.55 9.35
N ALA A 91 5.98 -16.24 8.21
CA ALA A 91 5.79 -15.61 6.92
C ALA A 91 4.48 -14.81 6.84
N LEU A 92 3.38 -15.35 7.39
CA LEU A 92 2.10 -14.65 7.46
C LEU A 92 2.20 -13.37 8.30
N ALA A 93 2.79 -13.45 9.50
CA ALA A 93 2.96 -12.28 10.37
C ALA A 93 3.80 -11.18 9.68
N ASN A 94 4.92 -11.56 9.05
CA ASN A 94 5.76 -10.61 8.30
C ASN A 94 5.00 -9.98 7.13
N PHE A 95 4.16 -10.74 6.43
CA PHE A 95 3.34 -10.22 5.33
C PHE A 95 2.31 -9.22 5.83
N GLU A 96 1.64 -9.50 6.95
CA GLU A 96 0.66 -8.58 7.56
C GLU A 96 1.34 -7.28 8.02
N ASP A 97 2.50 -7.37 8.66
CA ASP A 97 3.30 -6.22 9.09
C ASP A 97 3.74 -5.37 7.89
N GLU A 98 4.21 -6.00 6.81
CA GLU A 98 4.64 -5.29 5.60
C GLU A 98 3.48 -4.62 4.88
N ALA A 99 2.32 -5.30 4.81
CA ALA A 99 1.11 -4.73 4.25
C ALA A 99 0.67 -3.47 5.02
N GLU A 100 0.78 -3.48 6.35
CA GLU A 100 0.42 -2.33 7.17
C GLU A 100 1.41 -1.17 7.03
N LYS A 101 2.71 -1.46 6.94
CA LYS A 101 3.73 -0.43 6.61
C LYS A 101 3.43 0.22 5.27
N VAL A 102 3.14 -0.56 4.23
CA VAL A 102 2.83 -0.02 2.90
C VAL A 102 1.59 0.88 2.94
N LYS A 103 0.54 0.51 3.69
CA LYS A 103 -0.64 1.39 3.87
C LYS A 103 -0.26 2.70 4.53
N LYS A 104 0.53 2.65 5.61
CA LYS A 104 0.99 3.84 6.32
C LYS A 104 1.83 4.75 5.42
N ASP A 105 2.77 4.18 4.68
CA ASP A 105 3.61 4.88 3.71
C ASP A 105 2.78 5.59 2.63
N ILE A 106 1.72 4.94 2.12
CA ILE A 106 0.82 5.56 1.14
C ILE A 106 0.15 6.79 1.76
N VAL A 107 -0.39 6.67 2.97
CA VAL A 107 -1.06 7.79 3.67
C VAL A 107 -0.08 8.93 3.91
N GLU A 108 1.12 8.64 4.41
CA GLU A 108 2.16 9.65 4.66
C GLU A 108 2.58 10.38 3.37
N ARG A 109 2.77 9.65 2.26
CA ARG A 109 3.09 10.24 0.96
C ARG A 109 1.98 11.15 0.44
N VAL A 110 0.72 10.76 0.60
CA VAL A 110 -0.43 11.60 0.20
C VAL A 110 -0.45 12.90 0.99
N VAL A 111 -0.20 12.84 2.31
CA VAL A 111 -0.12 14.04 3.16
C VAL A 111 0.96 15.01 2.67
N VAL A 112 2.16 14.49 2.33
CA VAL A 112 3.25 15.32 1.79
C VAL A 112 2.84 16.02 0.49
N ILE A 113 2.17 15.31 -0.43
CA ILE A 113 1.69 15.89 -1.70
C ILE A 113 0.65 16.98 -1.46
N VAL A 114 -0.34 16.72 -0.60
CA VAL A 114 -1.39 17.68 -0.27
C VAL A 114 -0.81 18.94 0.36
N ASN A 115 0.16 18.79 1.26
CA ASN A 115 0.84 19.93 1.88
C ASN A 115 1.61 20.75 0.84
N ALA A 116 2.40 20.11 -0.02
CA ALA A 116 3.14 20.81 -1.08
C ALA A 116 2.21 21.59 -2.05
N ILE A 117 1.05 21.01 -2.39
CA ILE A 117 0.03 21.68 -3.20
C ILE A 117 -0.54 22.90 -2.46
N ASN A 118 -0.85 22.75 -1.18
CA ASN A 118 -1.38 23.84 -0.36
C ASN A 118 -0.37 24.98 -0.20
N ASP A 119 0.90 24.66 0.07
CA ASP A 119 1.98 25.64 0.17
C ASP A 119 2.13 26.43 -1.13
N THR A 120 2.14 25.72 -2.27
CA THR A 120 2.21 26.35 -3.60
C THR A 120 1.01 27.26 -3.86
N LYS A 121 -0.20 26.83 -3.49
CA LYS A 121 -1.43 27.62 -3.60
C LYS A 121 -1.34 28.89 -2.76
N ASP A 122 -0.87 28.79 -1.52
CA ASP A 122 -0.74 29.93 -0.61
C ASP A 122 0.32 30.93 -1.11
N ASP A 123 1.42 30.45 -1.70
CA ASP A 123 2.43 31.30 -2.36
C ASP A 123 1.85 32.07 -3.56
N TYR A 124 1.07 31.41 -4.43
CA TYR A 124 0.41 32.08 -5.54
C TYR A 124 -0.60 33.13 -5.06
N LEU A 125 -1.40 32.81 -4.03
CA LEU A 125 -2.35 33.76 -3.45
C LEU A 125 -1.63 34.99 -2.87
N LYS A 126 -0.51 34.78 -2.17
CA LYS A 126 0.32 35.86 -1.65
C LYS A 126 0.87 36.74 -2.78
N SER A 127 1.38 36.13 -3.85
CA SER A 127 1.89 36.86 -5.03
C SER A 127 0.81 37.73 -5.69
N ILE A 128 -0.42 37.19 -5.83
CA ILE A 128 -1.58 37.93 -6.34
C ILE A 128 -1.89 39.14 -5.45
N GLU A 129 -1.91 38.93 -4.13
CA GLU A 129 -2.19 39.97 -3.15
C GLU A 129 -1.14 41.08 -3.15
N GLU A 130 0.15 40.71 -3.24
CA GLU A 130 1.25 41.67 -3.38
C GLU A 130 1.17 42.47 -4.67
N HIS A 131 0.84 41.83 -5.80
CA HIS A 131 0.66 42.51 -7.08
C HIS A 131 -0.54 43.47 -7.01
N ARG A 132 -1.68 43.01 -6.47
CA ARG A 132 -2.88 43.84 -6.25
C ARG A 132 -2.56 45.05 -5.40
N PHE A 133 -1.81 44.87 -4.30
CA PHE A 133 -1.41 45.97 -3.42
C PHE A 133 -0.54 46.98 -4.16
N LYS A 134 0.50 46.54 -4.87
CA LYS A 134 1.41 47.41 -5.64
C LYS A 134 0.65 48.23 -6.70
N GLU A 135 -0.21 47.60 -7.49
CA GLU A 135 -1.00 48.28 -8.51
C GLU A 135 -2.03 49.24 -7.90
N SER A 136 -2.69 48.85 -6.80
CA SER A 136 -3.61 49.74 -6.08
C SER A 136 -2.91 51.01 -5.57
N GLN A 137 -1.68 50.88 -5.06
CA GLN A 137 -0.88 52.03 -4.62
C GLN A 137 -0.54 52.97 -5.79
N LYS A 138 -0.14 52.43 -6.95
CA LYS A 138 0.11 53.24 -8.15
C LYS A 138 -1.13 54.03 -8.57
N PHE A 139 -2.29 53.37 -8.62
CA PHE A 139 -3.54 54.06 -8.96
C PHE A 139 -3.93 55.12 -7.94
N LYS A 140 -3.79 54.85 -6.63
CA LYS A 140 -4.05 55.86 -5.58
C LYS A 140 -3.18 57.09 -5.75
N GLN A 141 -1.89 56.90 -6.03
CA GLN A 141 -0.95 58.00 -6.27
C GLN A 141 -1.33 58.81 -7.51
N GLU A 142 -1.70 58.12 -8.60
CA GLU A 142 -2.12 58.78 -9.84
C GLU A 142 -3.41 59.58 -9.65
N ILE A 143 -4.40 59.02 -8.95
CA ILE A 143 -5.64 59.71 -8.57
C ILE A 143 -5.32 60.97 -7.77
N MET A 144 -4.44 60.89 -6.76
CA MET A 144 -4.06 62.04 -5.93
C MET A 144 -3.41 63.16 -6.76
N VAL A 145 -2.49 62.81 -7.66
CA VAL A 145 -1.84 63.78 -8.57
C VAL A 145 -2.89 64.46 -9.46
N ARG A 146 -3.78 63.67 -10.07
CA ARG A 146 -4.84 64.17 -10.94
C ARG A 146 -5.81 65.08 -10.19
N GLN A 147 -6.24 64.71 -8.99
CA GLN A 147 -7.09 65.55 -8.14
C GLN A 147 -6.43 66.91 -7.84
N LYS A 148 -5.13 66.93 -7.56
CA LYS A 148 -4.39 68.17 -7.30
C LYS A 148 -4.31 69.07 -8.54
N VAL A 149 -4.09 68.49 -9.72
CA VAL A 149 -4.10 69.23 -11.00
C VAL A 149 -5.49 69.81 -11.25
N THR A 150 -6.54 69.00 -11.15
CA THR A 150 -7.93 69.45 -11.32
C THR A 150 -8.28 70.60 -10.37
N GLU A 151 -7.83 70.54 -9.12
CA GLU A 151 -8.05 71.61 -8.15
C GLU A 151 -7.33 72.91 -8.53
N ASN A 152 -6.08 72.81 -8.99
CA ASN A 152 -5.32 73.97 -9.44
C ASN A 152 -5.95 74.59 -10.70
N ASP A 153 -6.35 73.77 -11.67
CA ASP A 153 -7.03 74.20 -12.89
C ASP A 153 -8.36 74.89 -12.56
N ARG A 154 -9.11 74.36 -11.60
CA ARG A 154 -10.36 74.97 -11.10
C ARG A 154 -10.12 76.35 -10.49
N LYS A 155 -9.08 76.50 -9.66
CA LYS A 155 -8.69 77.80 -9.09
C LYS A 155 -8.27 78.80 -10.17
N ALA A 156 -7.45 78.36 -11.12
CA ALA A 156 -7.00 79.19 -12.25
C ALA A 156 -8.20 79.65 -13.11
N LEU A 157 -9.12 78.74 -13.42
CA LEU A 157 -10.34 79.04 -14.16
C LEU A 157 -11.20 80.07 -13.43
N ASN A 158 -11.39 79.92 -12.12
CA ASN A 158 -12.17 80.87 -11.32
C ASN A 158 -11.51 82.26 -11.27
N LYS A 159 -10.18 82.34 -11.25
CA LYS A 159 -9.45 83.60 -11.35
C LYS A 159 -9.67 84.28 -12.72
N VAL A 160 -9.63 83.53 -13.81
CA VAL A 160 -9.93 84.05 -15.14
C VAL A 160 -11.39 84.52 -15.22
N LYS A 161 -12.34 83.73 -14.72
CA LYS A 161 -13.77 84.10 -14.68
C LYS A 161 -14.02 85.41 -13.93
N SER A 162 -13.45 85.55 -12.73
CA SER A 162 -13.59 86.79 -11.95
C SER A 162 -12.94 88.00 -12.61
N SER A 163 -11.81 87.80 -13.30
CA SER A 163 -11.15 88.87 -14.08
C SER A 163 -11.98 89.33 -15.28
N ILE A 164 -12.67 88.41 -15.96
CA ILE A 164 -13.58 88.72 -17.08
C ILE A 164 -14.85 89.42 -16.58
N ALA A 165 -15.35 89.06 -15.40
CA ALA A 165 -16.55 89.67 -14.82
C ALA A 165 -16.32 91.10 -14.29
N GLY A 166 -15.07 91.55 -14.17
CA GLY A 166 -14.76 92.92 -13.79
C GLY A 166 -15.03 93.93 -14.90
N GLU A 167 -15.56 95.10 -14.58
CA GLU A 167 -15.94 96.13 -15.56
C GLU A 167 -14.73 96.93 -16.13
N ASN A 168 -13.49 96.60 -15.74
CA ASN A 168 -12.29 97.31 -16.18
C ASN A 168 -11.71 96.71 -17.48
N ASN A 169 -12.24 97.19 -18.60
CA ASN A 169 -11.86 96.76 -19.96
C ASN A 169 -10.35 96.87 -20.24
N VAL A 170 -9.65 97.86 -19.67
CA VAL A 170 -8.20 98.04 -19.86
C VAL A 170 -7.43 96.88 -19.23
N MET A 171 -7.80 96.46 -18.01
CA MET A 171 -7.14 95.33 -17.33
C MET A 171 -7.40 93.99 -18.01
N ILE A 172 -8.58 93.82 -18.63
CA ILE A 172 -8.90 92.64 -19.45
C ILE A 172 -7.95 92.57 -20.66
N LEU A 173 -7.78 93.68 -21.38
CA LEU A 173 -6.92 93.73 -22.58
C LEU A 173 -5.43 93.50 -22.23
N VAL A 174 -4.94 94.08 -21.12
CA VAL A 174 -3.57 93.86 -20.64
C VAL A 174 -3.33 92.40 -20.26
N SER A 175 -4.33 91.74 -19.64
CA SER A 175 -4.21 90.35 -19.17
C SER A 175 -4.64 89.31 -20.22
N PHE A 176 -5.14 89.74 -21.38
CA PHE A 176 -5.80 88.88 -22.38
C PHE A 176 -4.91 87.73 -22.86
N SER A 177 -3.64 88.04 -23.15
CA SER A 177 -2.66 87.03 -23.61
C SER A 177 -2.43 85.94 -22.56
N ASP A 178 -2.27 86.33 -21.30
CA ASP A 178 -1.97 85.40 -20.20
C ASP A 178 -3.20 84.59 -19.79
N MET A 179 -4.39 85.19 -19.80
CA MET A 179 -5.65 84.46 -19.63
C MET A 179 -5.84 83.43 -20.74
N THR A 180 -5.57 83.80 -22.00
CA THR A 180 -5.68 82.90 -23.15
C THR A 180 -4.70 81.73 -23.04
N LYS A 181 -3.45 81.98 -22.63
CA LYS A 181 -2.46 80.92 -22.37
C LYS A 181 -2.92 79.97 -21.26
N THR A 182 -3.47 80.52 -20.18
CA THR A 182 -3.99 79.74 -19.05
C THR A 182 -5.13 78.82 -19.50
N LEU A 183 -6.12 79.36 -20.22
CA LEU A 183 -7.25 78.58 -20.75
C LEU A 183 -6.81 77.49 -21.73
N LYS A 184 -5.85 77.78 -22.63
CA LYS A 184 -5.28 76.79 -23.54
C LYS A 184 -4.54 75.67 -22.80
N THR A 185 -3.90 75.98 -21.69
CA THR A 185 -3.17 75.00 -20.86
C THR A 185 -4.14 74.04 -20.18
N ILE A 186 -5.20 74.56 -19.54
CA ILE A 186 -6.25 73.76 -18.90
C ILE A 186 -6.94 72.84 -19.93
N SER A 187 -7.31 73.38 -21.10
CA SER A 187 -8.00 72.64 -22.15
C SER A 187 -7.18 71.46 -22.69
N ARG A 188 -5.87 71.61 -22.86
CA ARG A 188 -4.99 70.54 -23.36
C ARG A 188 -4.76 69.44 -22.33
N ALA A 189 -4.65 69.78 -21.04
CA ALA A 189 -4.42 68.80 -19.98
C ALA A 189 -5.60 67.83 -19.80
N SER A 190 -6.84 68.27 -20.05
CA SER A 190 -8.05 67.44 -19.90
C SER A 190 -8.20 66.37 -21.00
N LEU A 191 -7.60 66.56 -22.18
CA LEU A 191 -7.73 65.65 -23.33
C LEU A 191 -6.75 64.47 -23.30
N GLN A 192 -5.75 64.48 -22.42
CA GLN A 192 -4.69 63.45 -22.37
C GLN A 192 -5.00 62.29 -21.41
N THR A 193 -6.26 62.11 -20.99
CA THR A 193 -6.60 61.11 -19.98
C THR A 193 -6.89 59.74 -20.63
N THR A 194 -5.87 58.89 -20.70
CA THR A 194 -6.06 57.45 -20.94
C THR A 194 -6.51 56.78 -19.65
N ILE A 195 -7.62 56.06 -19.72
CA ILE A 195 -8.07 55.16 -18.64
C ILE A 195 -7.16 53.93 -18.66
N PRO A 196 -6.55 53.53 -17.53
CA PRO A 196 -5.76 52.31 -17.45
C PRO A 196 -6.59 51.10 -17.87
N GLN A 197 -6.05 50.27 -18.76
CA GLN A 197 -6.74 49.07 -19.23
C GLN A 197 -6.98 48.06 -18.11
N ARG A 198 -8.10 47.32 -18.23
CA ARG A 198 -8.54 46.25 -17.33
C ARG A 198 -7.38 45.27 -17.05
N ILE A 199 -7.02 45.10 -15.79
CA ILE A 199 -6.08 44.05 -15.37
C ILE A 199 -6.75 42.71 -15.65
N GLN A 200 -6.25 41.97 -16.65
CA GLN A 200 -6.61 40.56 -16.84
C GLN A 200 -5.87 39.74 -15.77
N PHE A 201 -6.62 39.14 -14.85
CA PHE A 201 -6.08 38.08 -14.02
C PHE A 201 -5.87 36.83 -14.88
N TYR A 202 -4.81 36.08 -14.58
CA TYR A 202 -4.37 34.88 -15.31
C TYR A 202 -5.52 33.89 -15.58
N PRO A 203 -5.42 33.09 -16.66
CA PRO A 203 -6.41 32.06 -16.97
C PRO A 203 -6.59 31.10 -15.79
N VAL A 204 -7.86 30.83 -15.46
CA VAL A 204 -8.25 29.83 -14.47
C VAL A 204 -7.77 28.48 -14.96
N LEU A 205 -6.93 27.81 -14.16
CA LEU A 205 -6.45 26.48 -14.48
C LEU A 205 -7.64 25.52 -14.57
N THR A 206 -7.88 24.98 -15.74
CA THR A 206 -9.00 24.07 -15.98
C THR A 206 -8.69 22.68 -15.42
N LYS A 207 -9.73 21.90 -15.07
CA LYS A 207 -9.55 20.52 -14.57
C LYS A 207 -8.64 19.66 -15.46
N PRO A 208 -8.74 19.68 -16.80
CA PRO A 208 -7.84 18.92 -17.69
C PRO A 208 -6.37 19.37 -17.62
N GLU A 209 -6.11 20.67 -17.40
CA GLU A 209 -4.76 21.21 -17.26
C GLU A 209 -4.14 20.80 -15.92
N ALA A 210 -4.94 20.75 -14.86
CA ALA A 210 -4.53 20.22 -13.57
C ALA A 210 -4.19 18.71 -13.65
N GLU A 211 -5.02 17.93 -14.33
CA GLU A 211 -4.80 16.49 -14.55
C GLU A 211 -3.51 16.22 -15.35
N LYS A 212 -3.19 17.06 -16.35
CA LYS A 212 -1.94 16.97 -17.13
C LYS A 212 -0.70 17.30 -16.30
N LEU A 213 -0.80 18.28 -15.40
CA LEU A 213 0.27 18.62 -14.44
C LEU A 213 0.51 17.50 -13.44
N ILE A 214 -0.55 16.88 -12.92
CA ILE A 214 -0.46 15.72 -12.02
C ILE A 214 0.15 14.51 -12.75
N GLY A 215 -0.23 14.27 -14.01
CA GLY A 215 0.33 13.19 -14.83
C GLY A 215 1.84 13.31 -15.10
N ASN A 216 2.38 14.53 -15.05
CA ASN A 216 3.82 14.80 -15.20
C ASN A 216 4.59 14.73 -13.88
N MET A 217 3.89 14.74 -12.73
CA MET A 217 4.52 14.44 -11.45
C MET A 217 4.84 12.95 -11.46
N ASN A 218 6.14 12.63 -11.47
CA ASN A 218 6.69 11.29 -11.55
C ASN A 218 6.45 10.52 -10.24
N ILE A 219 5.17 10.32 -9.88
CA ILE A 219 4.76 9.49 -8.75
C ILE A 219 4.97 8.06 -9.21
N THR A 220 6.20 7.56 -9.05
CA THR A 220 6.53 6.15 -9.22
C THR A 220 5.51 5.35 -8.42
N LYS A 221 4.67 4.58 -9.12
CA LYS A 221 3.80 3.60 -8.47
C LYS A 221 4.68 2.78 -7.51
N PRO A 222 4.32 2.66 -6.22
CA PRO A 222 5.04 1.74 -5.36
C PRO A 222 5.06 0.38 -6.05
N ASN A 223 6.23 -0.25 -6.06
CA ASN A 223 6.47 -1.51 -6.75
C ASN A 223 5.79 -2.64 -5.96
N ILE A 224 4.46 -2.72 -6.04
CA ILE A 224 3.62 -3.72 -5.35
C ILE A 224 3.86 -5.14 -5.91
N VAL A 225 4.55 -5.25 -7.05
CA VAL A 225 4.74 -6.50 -7.80
C VAL A 225 5.66 -7.50 -7.08
N ASN A 226 6.53 -7.07 -6.16
CA ASN A 226 7.47 -7.97 -5.49
C ASN A 226 6.94 -8.67 -4.24
N ILE A 227 5.76 -8.30 -3.72
CA ILE A 227 5.25 -8.92 -2.49
C ILE A 227 4.71 -10.34 -2.76
N GLY A 228 4.18 -10.59 -3.96
CA GLY A 228 3.64 -11.90 -4.34
C GLY A 228 4.67 -12.91 -4.84
N ALA A 229 5.77 -12.46 -5.45
CA ALA A 229 6.75 -13.32 -6.11
C ALA A 229 7.56 -14.17 -5.10
N ASP A 230 7.90 -13.59 -3.95
CA ASP A 230 8.61 -14.30 -2.89
C ASP A 230 7.73 -15.38 -2.26
N ILE A 231 6.43 -15.12 -2.10
CA ILE A 231 5.47 -16.06 -1.46
C ILE A 231 5.23 -17.31 -2.33
N VAL A 232 5.11 -17.16 -3.65
CA VAL A 232 4.87 -18.29 -4.57
C VAL A 232 6.07 -19.25 -4.61
N SER A 233 7.28 -18.76 -4.30
CA SER A 233 8.47 -19.62 -4.20
C SER A 233 8.49 -20.50 -2.93
N PHE A 234 7.86 -20.05 -1.83
CA PHE A 234 7.76 -20.81 -0.57
C PHE A 234 6.55 -21.75 -0.51
N ILE A 235 5.48 -21.45 -1.26
CA ILE A 235 4.27 -22.29 -1.38
C ILE A 235 4.34 -23.13 -2.65
N LYS A 236 5.49 -23.72 -2.98
CA LYS A 236 5.45 -24.94 -3.80
C LYS A 236 5.10 -26.09 -2.86
N PRO A 237 3.91 -26.70 -2.97
CA PRO A 237 3.70 -27.99 -2.34
C PRO A 237 4.72 -28.93 -2.96
N ASP A 238 5.57 -29.52 -2.12
CA ASP A 238 6.41 -30.62 -2.54
C ASP A 238 5.46 -31.80 -2.78
N THR A 239 4.85 -31.85 -3.96
CA THR A 239 4.02 -32.97 -4.43
C THR A 239 4.93 -34.14 -4.81
N THR A 240 5.77 -34.55 -3.87
CA THR A 240 6.45 -35.84 -3.87
C THR A 240 6.02 -36.65 -2.64
N ILE A 241 4.71 -36.67 -2.37
CA ILE A 241 4.12 -37.87 -1.78
C ILE A 241 4.18 -38.92 -2.90
N LYS A 242 5.30 -39.64 -2.99
CA LYS A 242 5.33 -40.91 -3.72
C LYS A 242 4.29 -41.79 -3.04
N ALA A 243 3.13 -41.94 -3.69
CA ALA A 243 2.19 -42.98 -3.36
C ALA A 243 2.99 -44.27 -3.27
N GLY A 244 3.02 -44.86 -2.06
CA GLY A 244 3.80 -46.03 -1.76
C GLY A 244 3.63 -47.07 -2.85
N ASP A 245 4.76 -47.53 -3.38
CA ASP A 245 4.82 -48.65 -4.28
C ASP A 245 3.98 -49.79 -3.68
N ARG A 246 3.02 -50.26 -4.48
CA ARG A 246 2.37 -51.54 -4.26
C ARG A 246 3.46 -52.60 -4.17
N VAL A 247 3.80 -53.01 -2.96
CA VAL A 247 4.55 -54.24 -2.75
C VAL A 247 3.53 -55.38 -2.78
N ARG A 248 3.57 -56.13 -3.88
CA ARG A 248 3.01 -57.48 -4.00
C ARG A 248 3.70 -58.42 -3.02
#